data_AF-A0A2V6YZJ8-F1
#
_entry.id   AF-A0A2V6YZJ8-F1
#
_cell.length_a   1.000
_cell.length_b   1.000
_cell.length_c   1.000
_cell.angle_alpha   90.00
_cell.angle_beta   90.00
_cell.angle_gamma   90.00
#
_symmetry.space_group_name_H-M   'P 1'
#
loop_
_entity.id
_entity.type
_entity.pdbx_description
1 polymer ?
#
loop_
_entity_poly.entity_id
_entity_poly.type
_entity_poly.pdbx_seq_one_letter_code
_entity_poly.pdbx_strand_id
1 'polypeptide(L)'
;MLKTGEADIGYLMVGVEAATIKADPKLRLARVIPPAAWWLDFPEQWNPKSPWNDRRVRLAATMAVDKPALNEAERLGFSRLTGSIIPSV
;
A
#
# COMPACT_ATOMS: atom_id res chain seq x y z
N MET A 1 -5.21 -5.17 -22.97
CA MET A 1 -5.85 -6.24 -22.19
C MET A 1 -7.27 -5.92 -21.75
N LEU A 2 -7.54 -5.33 -20.57
CA LEU A 2 -8.92 -5.17 -20.08
C LEU A 2 -9.81 -4.32 -21.02
N LYS A 3 -9.32 -3.16 -21.46
CA LYS A 3 -10.07 -2.27 -22.38
C LYS A 3 -10.30 -2.88 -23.76
N THR A 4 -9.40 -3.76 -24.19
CA THR A 4 -9.45 -4.41 -25.50
C THR A 4 -10.17 -5.76 -25.47
N GLY A 5 -10.56 -6.24 -24.28
CA GLY A 5 -11.21 -7.54 -24.11
C GLY A 5 -10.27 -8.76 -24.21
N GLU A 6 -8.94 -8.56 -24.27
CA GLU A 6 -7.99 -9.68 -24.27
C GLU A 6 -7.89 -10.38 -22.90
N ALA A 7 -8.34 -9.71 -21.84
CA ALA A 7 -8.50 -10.28 -20.51
C ALA A 7 -9.80 -9.79 -19.89
N ASP A 8 -10.48 -10.70 -19.19
CA ASP A 8 -11.71 -10.38 -18.46
C ASP A 8 -11.42 -9.83 -17.05
N ILE A 9 -10.32 -10.29 -16.42
CA ILE A 9 -9.95 -9.94 -15.05
C ILE A 9 -8.45 -9.63 -14.97
N GLY A 10 -8.10 -8.56 -14.26
CA GLY A 10 -6.73 -8.18 -13.91
C GLY A 10 -6.58 -7.97 -12.40
N TYR A 11 -5.43 -8.33 -11.86
CA TYR A 11 -5.09 -8.17 -10.44
C TYR A 11 -4.09 -7.05 -10.23
N LEU A 12 -4.02 -6.53 -9.00
CA LEU A 12 -3.09 -5.48 -8.59
C LEU A 12 -3.24 -4.16 -9.37
N MET A 13 -4.50 -3.82 -9.72
CA MET A 13 -4.83 -2.51 -10.28
C MET A 13 -4.74 -1.47 -9.16
N VAL A 14 -3.69 -0.66 -9.19
CA VAL A 14 -3.36 0.37 -8.20
C VAL A 14 -3.06 1.69 -8.93
N GLY A 15 -2.85 2.80 -8.21
CA GLY A 15 -2.42 4.08 -8.77
C GLY A 15 -3.19 4.50 -10.02
N VAL A 16 -2.45 4.76 -11.10
CA VAL A 16 -2.98 5.25 -12.39
C VAL A 16 -3.93 4.24 -13.03
N GLU A 17 -3.64 2.94 -12.93
CA GLU A 17 -4.46 1.87 -13.47
C GLU A 17 -5.82 1.82 -12.75
N ALA A 18 -5.82 1.92 -11.42
CA ALA A 18 -7.05 1.96 -10.63
C ALA A 18 -7.90 3.19 -10.96
N ALA A 19 -7.28 4.38 -11.09
CA ALA A 19 -7.98 5.59 -11.50
C ALA A 19 -8.56 5.47 -12.92
N THR A 20 -7.79 4.88 -13.84
CA THR A 20 -8.20 4.65 -15.24
C THR A 20 -9.38 3.69 -15.33
N ILE A 21 -9.39 2.64 -14.52
CA ILE A 21 -10.51 1.68 -14.44
C ILE A 21 -11.74 2.36 -13.82
N LYS A 22 -11.58 3.13 -12.75
CA LYS A 22 -12.68 3.83 -12.08
C LYS A 22 -13.35 4.86 -13.00
N ALA A 23 -12.61 5.46 -13.92
CA ALA A 23 -13.12 6.43 -14.89
C ALA A 23 -13.79 5.78 -16.13
N ASP A 24 -13.58 4.49 -16.37
CA ASP A 24 -14.14 3.77 -17.52
C ASP A 24 -15.45 3.08 -17.12
N PRO A 25 -16.63 3.51 -17.64
CA PRO A 25 -17.92 2.94 -17.25
C PRO A 25 -18.11 1.48 -17.71
N LYS A 26 -17.24 0.96 -18.58
CA LYS A 26 -17.28 -0.44 -19.02
C LYS A 26 -16.51 -1.38 -18.11
N LEU A 27 -15.69 -0.83 -17.21
CA LEU A 27 -14.86 -1.60 -16.28
C LEU A 27 -15.31 -1.36 -14.84
N ARG A 28 -14.96 -2.30 -13.96
CA ARG A 28 -15.26 -2.21 -12.53
C ARG A 28 -13.99 -2.43 -11.73
N LEU A 29 -13.63 -1.45 -10.89
CA LEU A 29 -12.59 -1.63 -9.88
C LEU A 29 -13.19 -2.34 -8.66
N ALA A 30 -12.81 -3.59 -8.44
CA ALA A 30 -13.23 -4.35 -7.26
C ALA A 30 -12.34 -4.00 -6.06
N ARG A 31 -12.96 -3.61 -4.93
CA ARG A 31 -12.23 -3.47 -3.65
C ARG A 31 -12.02 -4.85 -3.02
N VAL A 32 -10.76 -5.22 -2.80
CA VAL A 32 -10.35 -6.46 -2.14
C VAL A 32 -9.29 -6.12 -1.08
N ILE A 33 -9.46 -6.63 0.14
CA ILE A 33 -8.45 -6.50 1.20
C ILE A 33 -7.78 -7.87 1.37
N PRO A 34 -6.56 -8.07 0.84
CA PRO A 34 -5.84 -9.33 1.01
C PRO A 34 -5.28 -9.47 2.44
N PRO A 35 -4.94 -10.69 2.88
CA PRO A 35 -4.18 -10.93 4.12
C PRO A 35 -2.69 -10.57 3.93
N ALA A 36 -2.43 -9.36 3.47
CA ALA A 36 -1.10 -8.80 3.27
C ALA A 36 -0.98 -7.48 4.02
N ALA A 37 0.17 -7.27 4.65
CA ALA A 37 0.54 -6.01 5.29
C ALA A 37 1.77 -5.43 4.59
N TRP A 38 1.82 -4.10 4.51
CA TRP A 38 2.99 -3.35 4.06
C TRP A 38 3.54 -2.56 5.24
N TRP A 39 4.84 -2.64 5.48
CA TRP A 39 5.51 -1.98 6.59
C TRP A 39 6.86 -1.43 6.16
N LEU A 40 7.39 -0.50 6.96
CA LEU A 40 8.76 -0.02 6.82
C LEU A 40 9.68 -0.96 7.57
N ASP A 41 10.67 -1.53 6.87
CA ASP A 41 11.71 -2.35 7.48
C ASP A 41 12.96 -1.52 7.78
N PHE A 42 13.71 -1.91 8.82
CA PHE A 42 14.94 -1.24 9.25
C PHE A 42 16.08 -2.27 9.39
N PRO A 43 16.65 -2.76 8.28
CA PRO A 43 17.62 -3.86 8.31
C PRO A 43 18.83 -3.59 9.22
N GLU A 44 19.34 -2.35 9.22
CA GLU A 44 20.51 -1.94 10.00
C GLU A 44 20.20 -1.59 11.47
N GLN A 45 19.01 -1.90 12.00
CA GLN A 45 18.65 -1.55 13.38
C GLN A 45 19.49 -2.28 14.45
N TRP A 46 20.19 -3.35 14.08
CA TRP A 46 21.01 -4.15 14.98
C TRP A 46 22.48 -3.71 15.01
N ASN A 47 22.87 -2.78 14.13
CA ASN A 47 24.23 -2.27 14.03
C ASN A 47 24.38 -1.01 14.91
N PRO A 48 25.19 -1.02 15.98
CA PRO A 48 25.31 0.12 16.90
C PRO A 48 25.78 1.43 16.26
N LYS A 49 26.41 1.37 15.07
CA LYS A 49 26.86 2.56 14.32
C LYS A 49 25.77 3.14 13.41
N SER A 50 24.67 2.43 13.21
CA SER A 50 23.56 2.86 12.37
C SER A 50 22.64 3.81 13.13
N PRO A 51 22.12 4.89 12.50
CA PRO A 51 21.09 5.73 13.11
C PRO A 51 19.81 4.93 13.39
N TRP A 52 19.56 3.87 12.63
CA TRP A 52 18.41 2.99 12.84
C TRP A 52 18.50 2.17 14.12
N ASN A 53 19.68 2.07 14.76
CA ASN A 53 19.82 1.44 16.06
C ASN A 53 19.03 2.18 17.16
N ASP A 54 18.92 3.51 17.05
CA ASP A 54 18.11 4.30 17.98
C ASP A 54 16.60 4.10 17.71
N ARG A 55 15.89 3.54 18.71
CA ARG A 55 14.44 3.33 18.66
C ARG A 55 13.68 4.63 18.37
N ARG A 56 14.16 5.78 18.87
CA ARG A 56 13.51 7.08 18.67
C ARG A 56 13.54 7.49 17.20
N VAL A 57 14.61 7.17 16.47
CA VAL A 57 14.72 7.42 15.03
C VAL A 57 13.70 6.57 14.26
N ARG A 58 13.57 5.28 14.62
CA ARG A 58 12.57 4.38 13.99
C ARG A 58 11.13 4.82 14.25
N LEU A 59 10.83 5.27 15.48
CA LEU A 59 9.52 5.83 15.84
C LEU A 59 9.23 7.13 15.08
N ALA A 60 10.20 8.04 15.00
CA ALA A 60 10.06 9.28 14.23
C ALA A 60 9.77 9.00 12.76
N ALA A 61 10.50 8.08 12.12
CA ALA A 61 10.24 7.66 10.75
C ALA A 61 8.82 7.07 10.58
N THR A 62 8.38 6.24 11.53
CA THR A 62 7.02 5.66 11.51
C THR A 62 5.93 6.72 11.60
N MET A 63 6.14 7.79 12.37
CA MET A 63 5.21 8.90 12.55
C MET A 63 5.24 9.91 11.39
N ALA A 64 6.38 10.05 10.71
CA ALA A 64 6.53 10.98 9.59
C ALA A 64 5.78 10.55 8.32
N VAL A 65 5.45 9.26 8.18
CA VAL A 65 4.70 8.75 7.02
C VAL A 65 3.20 9.05 7.18
N ASP A 66 2.69 9.88 6.27
CA ASP A 66 1.25 10.11 6.06
C ASP A 66 0.62 8.89 5.36
N LYS A 67 0.20 7.93 6.19
CA LYS A 67 -0.41 6.67 5.72
C LYS A 67 -1.75 6.90 5.02
N PRO A 68 -2.64 7.80 5.50
CA PRO A 68 -3.84 8.18 4.75
C PRO A 68 -3.55 8.72 3.35
N ALA A 69 -2.64 9.68 3.20
CA ALA A 69 -2.31 10.24 1.89
C ALA A 69 -1.68 9.20 0.95
N LEU A 70 -0.80 8.34 1.48
CA LEU A 70 -0.23 7.24 0.71
C LEU A 70 -1.31 6.26 0.21
N ASN A 71 -2.28 5.92 1.07
CA ASN A 71 -3.39 5.03 0.68
C ASN A 71 -4.29 5.69 -0.39
N GLU A 72 -4.53 7.00 -0.29
CA GLU A 72 -5.30 7.72 -1.31
C GLU A 72 -4.58 7.71 -2.66
N ALA A 73 -3.29 8.09 -2.66
CA ALA A 73 -2.50 8.20 -3.89
C ALA A 73 -2.30 6.84 -4.59
N GLU A 74 -1.88 5.82 -3.85
CA GLU A 74 -1.51 4.53 -4.44
C GLU A 74 -2.71 3.59 -4.59
N ARG A 75 -3.73 3.72 -3.74
CA ARG A 75 -4.78 2.70 -3.60
C ARG A 75 -6.18 3.28 -3.64
N LEU A 76 -6.34 4.58 -3.90
CA LEU A 76 -7.63 5.28 -3.95
C LEU A 76 -8.45 5.07 -2.66
N GLY A 77 -7.75 4.96 -1.53
CA GLY A 77 -8.34 4.71 -0.22
C GLY A 77 -8.79 3.26 0.01
N PHE A 78 -8.55 2.33 -0.93
CA PHE A 78 -9.10 0.97 -0.85
C PHE A 78 -8.37 0.07 0.15
N SER A 79 -7.17 0.44 0.61
CA SER A 79 -6.46 -0.30 1.65
C SER A 79 -7.06 -0.04 3.03
N ARG A 80 -6.87 -1.00 3.92
CA ARG A 80 -7.10 -0.80 5.35
C ARG A 80 -5.79 -0.41 6.02
N LEU A 81 -5.74 0.76 6.63
CA LEU A 81 -4.60 1.16 7.43
C LEU A 81 -4.53 0.27 8.68
N THR A 82 -3.34 -0.27 8.95
CA THR A 82 -3.06 -1.14 10.10
C THR A 82 -1.90 -0.55 10.91
N GLY A 83 -1.88 -0.84 12.21
CA GLY A 83 -0.74 -0.58 13.09
C GLY A 83 0.12 -1.81 13.37
N SER A 84 -0.14 -2.92 12.66
CA SER A 84 0.48 -4.22 12.87
C SER A 84 1.00 -4.82 11.57
N ILE A 85 2.14 -5.51 11.65
CA ILE A 85 2.68 -6.36 10.57
C ILE A 85 1.88 -7.65 10.38
N ILE A 86 1.03 -8.00 11.36
CA ILE A 86 0.12 -9.13 11.26
C ILE A 86 -1.21 -8.61 10.69
N PRO A 87 -1.64 -9.08 9.50
CA PRO A 87 -2.95 -8.74 8.96
C PRO A 87 -4.06 -9.22 9.90
N SER A 88 -5.10 -8.40 10.09
CA SER A 88 -6.28 -8.76 10.90
C SER A 88 -7.55 -8.82 10.05
N VAL A 89 -7.46 -9.49 8.90
CA VAL A 89 -8.57 -9.71 7.97
C VAL A 89 -9.06 -11.15 8.05
#